data_AF-A0A0C3PNA7-F1
#
_entry.id   AF-A0A0C3PNA7-F1
#
_cell.length_a   1.000
_cell.length_b   1.000
_cell.length_c   1.000
_cell.angle_alpha   90.00
_cell.angle_beta   90.00
_cell.angle_gamma   90.00
#
_symmetry.space_group_name_H-M   'P 1'
#
loop_
_entity.id
_entity.type
_entity.pdbx_description
1 polymer ?
#
loop_
_entity_poly.entity_id
_entity_poly.type
_entity_poly.pdbx_seq_one_letter_code
_entity_poly.pdbx_strand_id
1 'polypeptide(L)'
;MLSKSVFLLAGAGFAVAQSISSQCSSTLVTIAGSPDSACLNPSGIVQIALTNSNSSIIPAVDSWLTGLCALGPCSNSSLQAVATNLTAGCSSELASLGLTPNGSTNLTVYLEEAYPTLRQVLCLKE
;
A
#
# COMPACT_ATOMS: atom_id res chain seq x y z
N MET A 1 32.03 -5.26 10.33
CA MET A 1 31.64 -4.02 9.62
C MET A 1 30.84 -4.40 8.38
N LEU A 2 29.51 -4.51 8.51
CA LEU A 2 28.58 -4.36 7.38
C LEU A 2 27.24 -3.92 7.96
N SER A 3 26.68 -2.90 7.34
CA SER A 3 25.78 -1.91 7.90
C SER A 3 24.44 -2.46 8.41
N LYS A 4 24.11 -2.19 9.68
CA LYS A 4 22.81 -2.46 10.33
C LYS A 4 21.68 -1.51 9.84
N SER A 5 21.90 -0.72 8.80
CA SER A 5 21.04 0.44 8.49
C SER A 5 19.94 0.21 7.44
N VAL A 6 19.77 -0.98 6.86
CA VAL A 6 18.76 -1.20 5.80
C VAL A 6 17.41 -1.69 6.36
N PHE A 7 17.36 -2.28 7.55
CA PHE A 7 16.09 -2.77 8.14
C PHE A 7 15.24 -1.70 8.82
N LEU A 8 15.74 -0.46 9.00
CA LEU A 8 14.99 0.60 9.68
C LEU A 8 13.91 1.25 8.81
N LEU A 9 14.00 1.15 7.48
CA LEU A 9 12.91 1.58 6.58
C LEU A 9 11.69 0.65 6.68
N ALA A 10 11.92 -0.63 6.97
CA ALA A 10 10.87 -1.59 7.34
C ALA A 10 10.55 -1.58 8.85
N GLY A 11 11.22 -0.76 9.66
CA GLY A 11 10.95 -0.65 11.10
C GLY A 11 10.10 0.58 11.42
N ALA A 12 10.51 1.75 10.91
CA ALA A 12 9.80 3.01 11.15
C ALA A 12 8.49 3.08 10.37
N GLY A 13 8.45 2.57 9.13
CA GLY A 13 7.23 2.45 8.32
C GLY A 13 6.22 1.45 8.89
N PHE A 14 6.69 0.38 9.52
CA PHE A 14 5.82 -0.59 10.19
C PHE A 14 5.44 -0.13 11.60
N ALA A 15 6.28 0.65 12.28
CA ALA A 15 5.94 1.29 13.54
C ALA A 15 4.81 2.32 13.37
N VAL A 16 4.81 3.11 12.29
CA VAL A 16 3.66 3.98 11.97
C VAL A 16 2.42 3.20 11.54
N ALA A 17 2.59 2.01 10.93
CA ALA A 17 1.47 1.10 10.66
C ALA A 17 0.87 0.48 11.94
N GLN A 18 1.61 0.44 13.06
CA GLN A 18 1.09 -0.08 14.33
C GLN A 18 0.09 0.87 15.01
N SER A 19 -0.02 2.12 14.58
CA SER A 19 -0.97 3.09 15.12
C SER A 19 -1.83 3.74 14.03
N ILE A 20 -2.32 2.95 13.08
CA ILE A 20 -3.38 3.38 12.16
C ILE A 20 -4.64 3.72 12.96
N SER A 21 -5.24 4.89 12.70
CA SER A 21 -6.49 5.29 13.35
C SER A 21 -7.66 4.38 12.95
N SER A 22 -8.69 4.31 13.79
CA SER A 22 -9.94 3.61 13.46
C SER A 22 -10.60 4.15 12.20
N GLN A 23 -10.42 5.44 11.91
CA GLN A 23 -10.92 6.08 10.70
C GLN A 23 -10.19 5.58 9.46
N CYS A 24 -8.86 5.56 9.49
CA CYS A 24 -8.07 5.08 8.37
C CYS A 24 -8.27 3.57 8.16
N SER A 25 -8.38 2.77 9.22
CA SER A 25 -8.63 1.32 9.08
C SER A 25 -9.99 1.04 8.43
N SER A 26 -11.04 1.75 8.83
CA SER A 26 -12.36 1.68 8.20
C SER A 26 -12.32 2.09 6.72
N THR A 27 -11.53 3.11 6.41
CA THR A 27 -11.31 3.57 5.03
C THR A 27 -10.59 2.50 4.20
N LEU A 28 -9.54 1.87 4.72
CA LEU A 28 -8.83 0.80 4.03
C LEU A 28 -9.73 -0.42 3.78
N VAL A 29 -10.59 -0.78 4.73
CA VAL A 29 -11.60 -1.85 4.54
C VAL A 29 -12.59 -1.47 3.44
N THR A 30 -13.04 -0.21 3.42
CA THR A 30 -13.95 0.30 2.38
C THR A 30 -13.28 0.27 1.00
N ILE A 31 -12.02 0.69 0.90
CA ILE A 31 -11.24 0.63 -0.34
C ILE A 31 -11.06 -0.83 -0.78
N ALA A 32 -10.71 -1.74 0.13
CA ALA A 32 -10.52 -3.16 -0.17
C ALA A 32 -11.81 -3.83 -0.69
N GLY A 33 -12.99 -3.35 -0.27
CA GLY A 33 -14.28 -3.78 -0.79
C GLY A 33 -14.72 -3.08 -2.08
N SER A 34 -14.03 -2.02 -2.52
CA SER A 34 -14.37 -1.27 -3.73
C SER A 34 -13.92 -2.00 -4.99
N PRO A 35 -14.72 -1.99 -6.09
CA PRO A 35 -14.28 -2.47 -7.39
C PRO A 35 -13.03 -1.74 -7.92
N ASP A 36 -12.80 -0.50 -7.50
CA ASP A 36 -11.63 0.29 -7.92
C ASP A 36 -10.31 -0.26 -7.41
N SER A 37 -10.32 -1.05 -6.32
CA SER A 37 -9.11 -1.65 -5.76
C SER A 37 -8.88 -3.09 -6.22
N ALA A 38 -9.79 -3.69 -7.00
CA ALA A 38 -9.72 -5.10 -7.39
C ALA A 38 -8.38 -5.46 -8.07
N CYS A 39 -7.83 -4.55 -8.88
CA CYS A 39 -6.54 -4.68 -9.55
C CYS A 39 -5.31 -4.67 -8.61
N LEU A 40 -5.50 -4.32 -7.32
CA LEU A 40 -4.48 -4.32 -6.27
C LEU A 40 -4.48 -5.61 -5.44
N ASN A 41 -5.30 -6.61 -5.79
CA ASN A 41 -5.47 -7.85 -5.03
C ASN A 41 -5.78 -7.60 -3.54
N PRO A 42 -6.92 -6.96 -3.21
CA PRO A 42 -7.24 -6.57 -1.84
C PRO A 42 -7.33 -7.77 -0.89
N SER A 43 -7.73 -8.94 -1.38
CA SER A 43 -7.76 -10.19 -0.60
C SER A 43 -6.37 -10.60 -0.09
N GLY A 44 -5.32 -10.41 -0.89
CA GLY A 44 -3.95 -10.67 -0.43
C GLY A 44 -3.49 -9.69 0.66
N ILE A 45 -3.93 -8.42 0.58
CA ILE A 45 -3.65 -7.40 1.61
C ILE A 45 -4.31 -7.77 2.95
N VAL A 46 -5.54 -8.31 2.92
CA VAL A 46 -6.21 -8.80 4.13
C VAL A 46 -5.39 -9.92 4.80
N GLN A 47 -4.81 -10.83 4.02
CA GLN A 47 -3.98 -11.91 4.59
C GLN A 47 -2.69 -11.38 5.23
N ILE A 48 -2.10 -10.33 4.66
CA ILE A 48 -0.97 -9.62 5.27
C ILE A 48 -1.40 -9.00 6.60
N ALA A 49 -2.55 -8.32 6.64
CA ALA A 49 -3.07 -7.67 7.84
C ALA A 49 -3.43 -8.65 8.97
N LEU A 50 -3.85 -9.88 8.62
CA LEU A 50 -4.18 -10.94 9.58
C LEU A 50 -2.96 -11.76 10.00
N THR A 51 -1.79 -11.55 9.40
CA THR A 51 -0.58 -12.29 9.76
C THR A 51 -0.12 -11.88 11.16
N ASN A 52 -0.05 -12.86 12.06
CA ASN A 52 0.32 -12.65 13.45
C ASN A 52 1.77 -12.13 13.57
N SER A 53 2.02 -11.24 14.53
CA SER A 53 3.35 -10.66 14.80
C SER A 53 4.44 -11.69 15.13
N ASN A 54 4.08 -12.92 15.52
CA ASN A 54 5.00 -14.02 15.81
C ASN A 54 5.29 -14.92 14.60
N SER A 55 4.67 -14.66 13.45
CA SER A 55 4.82 -15.42 12.22
C SER A 55 5.51 -14.58 11.15
N SER A 56 6.22 -15.23 10.23
CA SER A 56 6.82 -14.53 9.10
C SER A 56 5.73 -13.95 8.20
N ILE A 57 5.86 -12.67 7.85
CA ILE A 57 4.97 -11.97 6.90
C ILE A 57 5.31 -12.28 5.44
N ILE A 58 6.50 -12.84 5.19
CA ILE A 58 7.00 -13.15 3.84
C ILE A 58 6.01 -14.00 3.03
N PRO A 59 5.43 -15.11 3.56
CA PRO A 59 4.51 -15.94 2.78
C PRO A 59 3.20 -15.21 2.42
N ALA A 60 2.71 -14.33 3.29
CA ALA A 60 1.51 -13.55 3.02
C ALA A 60 1.76 -12.48 1.93
N VAL A 61 2.94 -11.84 1.98
CA VAL A 61 3.38 -10.89 0.95
C VAL A 61 3.58 -11.60 -0.39
N ASP A 62 4.21 -12.78 -0.40
CA ASP A 62 4.44 -13.57 -1.62
C ASP A 62 3.12 -14.00 -2.28
N SER A 63 2.15 -14.43 -1.47
CA SER A 63 0.79 -14.75 -1.95
C SER A 63 0.07 -13.53 -2.51
N TRP A 64 0.19 -12.37 -1.84
CA TRP A 64 -0.37 -11.12 -2.35
C TRP A 64 0.26 -10.71 -3.67
N LEU A 65 1.58 -10.76 -3.79
CA LEU A 65 2.32 -10.43 -5.02
C LEU A 65 1.94 -11.39 -6.15
N THR A 66 1.86 -12.69 -5.88
CA THR A 66 1.43 -13.69 -6.87
C THR A 66 0.04 -13.35 -7.43
N GLY A 67 -0.92 -13.04 -6.55
CA GLY A 67 -2.27 -12.65 -6.99
C GLY A 67 -2.30 -11.28 -7.68
N LEU A 68 -1.54 -10.31 -7.19
CA LEU A 68 -1.43 -8.98 -7.79
C LEU A 68 -0.90 -9.09 -9.22
N CYS A 69 0.15 -9.87 -9.42
CA CYS A 69 0.85 -9.99 -10.70
C CYS A 69 0.12 -10.89 -11.71
N ALA A 70 -0.80 -11.75 -11.25
CA ALA A 70 -1.72 -12.48 -12.12
C ALA A 70 -2.83 -11.59 -12.71
N LEU A 71 -3.11 -10.44 -12.10
CA LEU A 71 -4.12 -9.48 -12.57
C LEU A 71 -3.55 -8.52 -13.63
N GLY A 72 -4.44 -7.85 -14.36
CA GLY A 72 -4.08 -6.69 -15.17
C GLY A 72 -3.65 -5.49 -14.30
N PRO A 73 -2.87 -4.54 -14.85
CA PRO A 73 -2.54 -3.30 -14.14
C PRO A 73 -3.80 -2.49 -13.85
N CYS A 74 -3.79 -1.73 -12.75
CA CYS A 74 -4.83 -0.75 -12.45
C CYS A 74 -4.87 0.37 -13.51
N SER A 75 -6.08 0.83 -13.84
CA SER A 75 -6.25 2.04 -14.65
C SER A 75 -5.96 3.31 -13.83
N ASN A 76 -5.63 4.41 -14.49
CA ASN A 76 -5.48 5.72 -13.80
C ASN A 76 -6.74 6.10 -13.02
N SER A 77 -7.93 5.86 -13.58
CA SER A 77 -9.21 6.12 -12.87
C SER A 77 -9.32 5.31 -11.58
N SER A 78 -8.90 4.04 -11.59
CA SER A 78 -8.89 3.18 -10.41
C SER A 78 -7.89 3.68 -9.37
N LEU A 79 -6.68 4.04 -9.79
CA LEU A 79 -5.64 4.60 -8.92
C LEU A 79 -6.07 5.92 -8.31
N GLN A 80 -6.69 6.81 -9.09
CA GLN A 80 -7.25 8.07 -8.64
C GLN A 80 -8.37 7.87 -7.61
N ALA A 81 -9.27 6.92 -7.83
CA ALA A 81 -10.33 6.60 -6.87
C ALA A 81 -9.74 6.09 -5.54
N VAL A 82 -8.77 5.16 -5.61
CA VAL A 82 -8.06 4.65 -4.43
C VAL A 82 -7.34 5.78 -3.71
N ALA A 83 -6.57 6.61 -4.41
CA ALA A 83 -5.83 7.74 -3.86
C ALA A 83 -6.75 8.76 -3.18
N THR A 84 -7.89 9.08 -3.80
CA THR A 84 -8.87 10.02 -3.26
C THR A 84 -9.47 9.52 -1.95
N ASN A 85 -9.89 8.25 -1.91
CA ASN A 85 -10.44 7.65 -0.70
C ASN A 85 -9.39 7.53 0.42
N LEU A 86 -8.15 7.14 0.08
CA LEU A 86 -7.04 7.10 1.03
C LEU A 86 -6.75 8.48 1.61
N THR A 87 -6.68 9.51 0.76
CA THR A 87 -6.39 10.88 1.21
C THR A 87 -7.51 11.43 2.09
N ALA A 88 -8.78 11.11 1.77
CA ALA A 88 -9.92 11.53 2.57
C ALA A 88 -9.96 10.87 3.96
N GLY A 89 -9.67 9.57 4.03
CA GLY A 89 -9.85 8.78 5.25
C GLY A 89 -8.61 8.50 6.08
N CYS A 90 -7.41 8.69 5.52
CA CYS A 90 -6.12 8.45 6.17
C CYS A 90 -5.20 9.69 6.18
N SER A 91 -5.76 10.90 6.08
CA SER A 91 -4.99 12.14 5.93
C SER A 91 -3.94 12.36 7.03
N SER A 92 -4.22 11.94 8.28
CA SER A 92 -3.29 12.07 9.40
C SER A 92 -2.09 11.12 9.26
N GLU A 93 -2.35 9.87 8.86
CA GLU A 93 -1.33 8.86 8.60
C GLU A 93 -0.48 9.25 7.40
N LEU A 94 -1.13 9.73 6.35
CA LEU A 94 -0.49 10.22 5.14
C LEU A 94 0.39 11.44 5.43
N ALA A 95 -0.08 12.38 6.27
CA ALA A 95 0.71 13.51 6.74
C ALA A 95 1.94 13.08 7.54
N SER A 96 1.83 12.05 8.38
CA SER A 96 2.98 11.47 9.09
C SER A 96 4.03 10.86 8.15
N LEU A 97 3.64 10.51 6.93
CA LEU A 97 4.53 10.02 5.87
C LEU A 97 5.00 11.12 4.91
N GLY A 98 4.62 12.39 5.15
CA GLY A 98 4.91 13.51 4.25
C GLY A 98 4.07 13.54 2.97
N LEU A 99 3.06 12.69 2.88
CA LEU A 99 2.17 12.53 1.74
C LEU A 99 0.86 13.28 2.01
N THR A 100 0.79 14.56 1.63
CA THR A 100 -0.39 15.39 1.88
C THR A 100 -0.95 15.99 0.59
N PRO A 101 -2.27 16.21 0.48
CA PRO A 101 -2.88 16.81 -0.70
C PRO A 101 -2.40 18.25 -0.99
N ASN A 102 -1.86 18.94 0.02
CA ASN A 102 -1.30 20.31 -0.08
C ASN A 102 0.23 20.34 0.04
N GLY A 103 0.88 19.17 0.05
CA GLY A 103 2.34 19.05 0.07
C GLY A 103 2.93 19.10 -1.34
N SER A 104 4.25 18.98 -1.45
CA SER A 104 4.96 18.98 -2.74
C SER A 104 4.62 17.78 -3.65
N THR A 105 3.94 16.76 -3.12
CA THR A 105 3.62 15.51 -3.81
C THR A 105 2.11 15.33 -3.88
N ASN A 106 1.52 15.58 -5.04
CA ASN A 106 0.14 15.18 -5.32
C ASN A 106 0.10 13.64 -5.35
N LEU A 107 -0.47 13.02 -4.31
CA LEU A 107 -0.49 11.56 -4.14
C LEU A 107 -1.04 10.83 -5.37
N THR A 108 -2.07 11.39 -6.01
CA THR A 108 -2.68 10.80 -7.21
C THR A 108 -1.69 10.79 -8.36
N VAL A 109 -1.07 11.93 -8.67
CA VAL A 109 -0.08 12.04 -9.76
C VAL A 109 1.12 11.13 -9.48
N TYR A 110 1.59 11.11 -8.23
CA TYR A 110 2.68 10.23 -7.83
C TYR A 110 2.33 8.76 -7.97
N LEU A 111 1.12 8.35 -7.57
CA LEU A 111 0.66 6.97 -7.73
C LEU A 111 0.54 6.59 -9.20
N GLU A 112 -0.05 7.44 -10.04
CA GLU A 112 -0.19 7.18 -11.47
C GLU A 112 1.16 7.04 -12.17
N GLU A 113 2.16 7.85 -11.80
CA GLU A 113 3.50 7.82 -12.40
C GLU A 113 4.38 6.70 -11.84
N ALA A 114 4.32 6.45 -10.52
CA ALA A 114 5.16 5.44 -9.87
C ALA A 114 4.61 4.02 -10.02
N TYR A 115 3.28 3.85 -10.10
CA TYR A 115 2.63 2.53 -10.09
C TYR A 115 3.12 1.59 -11.20
N PRO A 116 3.25 2.00 -12.48
CA PRO A 116 3.72 1.11 -13.53
C PRO A 116 5.11 0.53 -13.25
N THR A 117 6.04 1.39 -12.83
CA THR A 117 7.42 1.02 -12.51
C THR A 117 7.48 0.13 -11.27
N LEU A 118 6.76 0.50 -10.20
CA LEU A 118 6.69 -0.31 -8.98
C LEU A 118 6.11 -1.69 -9.27
N ARG A 119 5.06 -1.76 -10.08
CA ARG A 119 4.46 -3.04 -10.49
C ARG A 119 5.43 -3.89 -11.30
N GLN A 120 6.22 -3.32 -12.20
CA GLN A 120 7.24 -4.06 -12.95
C GLN A 120 8.28 -4.69 -12.01
N VAL A 121 8.80 -3.90 -11.05
CA VAL A 121 9.76 -4.37 -10.06
C VAL A 121 9.16 -5.47 -9.17
N LEU A 122 7.96 -5.25 -8.64
CA LEU A 122 7.27 -6.18 -7.75
C LEU A 122 6.87 -7.48 -8.44
N CYS A 123 6.49 -7.40 -9.72
CA CYS A 123 6.11 -8.56 -10.51
C CYS A 123 7.28 -9.19 -11.27
N LEU A 124 8.53 -8.76 -10.99
CA LEU A 124 9.74 -9.27 -11.63
C LEU A 124 9.58 -9.37 -13.15
N LYS A 125 8.94 -8.35 -13.72
CA LYS A 125 8.66 -8.31 -15.15
C LYS A 125 9.90 -7.77 -15.86
N GLU A 126 10.71 -8.68 -16.39
CA GLU A 126 11.63 -8.42 -17.49
C GLU A 126 10.86 -7.99 -18.75
#